data_AF-A0A8T5I6G1-F1
#
_entry.id   AF-A0A8T5I6G1-F1
#
_cell.length_a   1.000
_cell.length_b   1.000
_cell.length_c   1.000
_cell.angle_alpha   90.00
_cell.angle_beta   90.00
_cell.angle_gamma   90.00
#
_symmetry.space_group_name_H-M   'P 1'
#
loop_
_entity.id
_entity.type
_entity.pdbx_description
1 polymer ?
#
loop_
_entity_poly.entity_id
_entity_poly.type
_entity_poly.pdbx_seq_one_letter_code
_entity_poly.pdbx_strand_id
1 'polypeptide(L)'
;MDLGNNERLMLRLMLSNPDEAWEMSKLLDGTGLTDQVHIAGAGEYLKQQGFLLVNETILTNITLGSEGNKSIEIGLLELRLWNYLLSLKNEDRTMKNLINSDFERYETGPGVGILKGLGVNIEDGIFTTPDDSLVTSKINDRVLFLNKINQENLNSGDLDKNMIKHFSSRKNLIQIEESIHRNWKLTDKGAKYDITRLDVIELIGAITPELLQGDSWKNMKFKPFDVNAPAPTPAGGRPHPMQSLIERIRSVFLEMGFSEIEGDYVQSAGWNMDALFIPQSHPARTMQDTFYLSNPDKIEVDKKYLDLWANVHEH
;
A
#
# COMPACT_ATOMS: atom_id res chain seq x y z
N MET A 1 -19.32 14.93 32.69
CA MET A 1 -18.86 14.66 31.31
C MET A 1 -18.21 15.93 30.83
N ASP A 2 -16.92 15.88 30.53
CA ASP A 2 -16.17 17.07 30.15
C ASP A 2 -16.06 17.11 28.63
N LEU A 3 -16.75 18.08 28.01
CA LEU A 3 -16.62 18.34 26.58
C LEU A 3 -15.23 18.95 26.32
N GLY A 4 -14.54 18.52 25.27
CA GLY A 4 -13.33 19.19 24.83
C GLY A 4 -13.64 20.55 24.20
N ASN A 5 -12.60 21.34 23.93
CA ASN A 5 -12.78 22.71 23.42
C ASN A 5 -13.41 22.74 22.02
N ASN A 6 -13.09 21.76 21.17
CA ASN A 6 -13.67 21.68 19.82
C ASN A 6 -15.17 21.37 19.89
N GLU A 7 -15.56 20.45 20.77
CA GLU A 7 -16.95 20.10 21.04
C GLU A 7 -17.72 21.29 21.63
N ARG A 8 -17.10 22.05 22.54
CA ARG A 8 -17.70 23.26 23.12
C ARG A 8 -17.93 24.35 22.08
N LEU A 9 -16.94 24.62 21.23
CA LEU A 9 -17.04 25.60 20.15
C LEU A 9 -18.13 25.23 19.14
N MET A 10 -18.13 23.96 18.70
CA MET A 10 -19.11 23.45 17.75
C MET A 10 -20.53 23.53 18.33
N LEU A 11 -20.74 23.05 19.56
CA LEU A 11 -22.05 23.06 20.20
C LEU A 11 -22.54 24.48 20.47
N ARG A 12 -21.65 25.41 20.87
CA ARG A 12 -21.98 26.82 21.09
C ARG A 12 -22.43 27.50 19.80
N LEU A 13 -21.73 27.25 18.69
CA LEU A 13 -22.10 27.77 17.38
C LEU A 13 -23.45 27.23 16.95
N MET A 14 -23.68 25.91 17.06
CA MET A 14 -24.95 25.32 16.65
C MET A 14 -26.14 25.80 17.49
N LEU A 15 -25.94 26.10 18.79
CA LEU A 15 -26.97 26.67 19.65
C LEU A 15 -27.41 28.10 19.24
N SER A 16 -26.63 28.81 18.41
CA SER A 16 -27.06 30.10 17.87
C SER A 16 -28.25 29.97 16.91
N ASN A 17 -28.33 28.86 16.16
CA ASN A 17 -29.46 28.49 15.31
C ASN A 17 -29.83 27.00 15.50
N PRO A 18 -30.68 26.68 16.50
CA PRO A 18 -30.97 25.28 16.87
C PRO A 18 -31.67 24.43 15.81
N ASP A 19 -32.46 25.07 14.93
CA ASP A 19 -33.24 24.38 13.90
C ASP A 19 -32.47 24.16 12.59
N GLU A 20 -31.31 24.79 12.43
CA GLU A 20 -30.49 24.71 11.21
C GLU A 20 -29.77 23.36 11.10
N ALA A 21 -29.74 22.80 9.88
CA ALA A 21 -28.83 21.72 9.55
C ALA A 21 -27.49 22.33 9.12
N TRP A 22 -26.45 22.06 9.91
CA TRP A 22 -25.14 22.65 9.71
C TRP A 22 -24.29 21.81 8.75
N GLU A 23 -23.71 22.47 7.77
CA GLU A 23 -22.73 21.88 6.84
C GLU A 23 -21.30 22.08 7.35
N MET A 24 -20.38 21.25 6.87
CA MET A 24 -18.97 21.29 7.28
C MET A 24 -18.34 22.67 7.07
N SER A 25 -18.56 23.29 5.92
CA SER A 25 -18.03 24.62 5.57
C SER A 25 -18.48 25.70 6.56
N LYS A 26 -19.78 25.77 6.85
CA LYS A 26 -20.36 26.73 7.80
C LYS A 26 -19.81 26.54 9.21
N LEU A 27 -19.58 25.29 9.63
CA LEU A 27 -19.01 25.00 10.94
C LEU A 27 -17.53 25.38 11.02
N LEU A 28 -16.74 25.19 9.95
CA LEU A 28 -15.34 25.67 9.90
C LEU A 28 -15.29 27.18 10.04
N ASP A 29 -16.07 27.89 9.22
CA ASP A 29 -16.09 29.35 9.20
C ASP A 29 -16.56 29.92 10.54
N GLY A 30 -17.60 29.34 11.15
CA GLY A 30 -18.16 29.82 12.41
C GLY A 30 -17.35 29.45 13.66
N THR A 31 -16.59 28.35 13.64
CA THR A 31 -15.75 27.94 14.78
C THR A 31 -14.32 28.47 14.70
N GLY A 32 -13.87 28.93 13.53
CA GLY A 32 -12.49 29.36 13.29
C GLY A 32 -11.48 28.20 13.26
N LEU A 33 -11.96 26.95 13.21
CA LEU A 33 -11.12 25.76 13.07
C LEU A 33 -10.64 25.64 11.62
N THR A 34 -9.35 25.38 11.43
CA THR A 34 -8.73 25.30 10.10
C THR A 34 -8.81 23.90 9.47
N ASP A 35 -8.94 22.86 10.29
CA ASP A 35 -8.95 21.46 9.84
C ASP A 35 -10.32 20.81 10.05
N GLN A 36 -10.83 20.21 8.98
CA GLN A 36 -12.04 19.38 8.94
C GLN A 36 -12.03 18.25 9.98
N VAL A 37 -10.85 17.71 10.31
CA VAL A 37 -10.70 16.63 11.29
C VAL A 37 -11.21 17.05 12.67
N HIS A 38 -11.04 18.31 13.07
CA HIS A 38 -11.49 18.79 14.38
C HIS A 38 -13.01 18.80 14.50
N ILE A 39 -13.73 19.22 13.45
CA ILE A 39 -15.19 19.25 13.44
C ILE A 39 -15.75 17.84 13.29
N ALA A 40 -15.15 17.00 12.44
CA ALA A 40 -15.57 15.62 12.28
C ALA A 40 -15.44 14.84 13.60
N GLY A 41 -14.30 14.99 14.30
CA GLY A 41 -14.06 14.36 15.60
C GLY A 41 -15.02 14.88 16.68
N ALA A 42 -15.16 16.20 16.80
CA ALA A 42 -16.07 16.81 17.77
C ALA A 42 -17.53 16.41 17.51
N GLY A 43 -17.95 16.40 16.25
CA GLY A 43 -19.28 15.99 15.83
C GLY A 43 -19.59 14.53 16.17
N GLU A 44 -18.64 13.61 15.95
CA GLU A 44 -18.81 12.20 16.31
C GLU A 44 -18.87 12.00 17.82
N TYR A 45 -18.04 12.71 18.59
CA TYR A 45 -18.10 12.66 20.05
C TYR A 45 -19.45 13.19 20.57
N LEU A 46 -19.91 14.34 20.07
CA LEU A 46 -21.20 14.94 20.46
C LEU A 46 -22.39 14.05 20.06
N LYS A 47 -22.31 13.34 18.93
CA LYS A 47 -23.28 12.33 18.52
C LYS A 47 -23.29 11.13 19.48
N GLN A 48 -22.14 10.60 19.87
CA GLN A 48 -22.05 9.52 20.87
C GLN A 48 -22.66 9.91 22.21
N GLN A 49 -22.52 11.19 22.61
CA GLN A 49 -23.16 11.72 23.81
C GLN A 49 -24.66 12.05 23.62
N GLY A 50 -25.18 11.89 22.40
CA GLY A 50 -26.58 12.12 22.05
C GLY A 50 -26.98 13.58 21.95
N PHE A 51 -26.03 14.50 21.74
CA PHE A 51 -26.31 15.93 21.54
C PHE A 51 -26.60 16.27 20.08
N LEU A 52 -25.99 15.55 19.14
CA LEU A 52 -26.13 15.79 17.69
C LEU A 52 -26.65 14.56 16.96
N LEU A 53 -27.38 14.80 15.87
CA LEU A 53 -27.63 13.84 14.81
C LEU A 53 -26.71 14.16 13.64
N VAL A 54 -26.05 13.14 13.10
CA VAL A 54 -25.20 13.25 11.93
C VAL A 54 -25.86 12.46 10.81
N ASN A 55 -26.22 13.14 9.72
CA ASN A 55 -26.59 12.44 8.50
C ASN A 55 -25.44 12.51 7.51
N GLU A 56 -25.10 11.36 6.95
CA GLU A 56 -24.04 11.23 5.96
C GLU A 56 -24.66 10.89 4.61
N THR A 57 -24.31 11.66 3.60
CA THR A 57 -24.65 11.41 2.21
C THR A 57 -23.36 11.07 1.48
N ILE A 58 -23.27 9.85 0.96
CA ILE A 58 -22.13 9.41 0.15
C ILE A 58 -22.44 9.78 -1.30
N LEU A 59 -21.59 10.62 -1.88
CA LEU A 59 -21.60 10.94 -3.30
C LEU A 59 -20.42 10.22 -3.95
N THR A 60 -20.74 9.20 -4.76
CA THR A 60 -19.76 8.48 -5.57
C THR A 60 -19.71 9.11 -6.95
N ASN A 61 -18.63 9.84 -7.21
CA ASN A 61 -18.33 10.40 -8.52
C ASN A 61 -17.43 9.43 -9.28
N ILE A 62 -17.78 9.15 -10.54
CA ILE A 62 -16.99 8.28 -11.41
C ILE A 62 -16.42 9.16 -12.52
N THR A 63 -15.11 9.22 -12.61
CA THR A 63 -14.37 9.97 -13.63
C THR A 63 -13.50 9.02 -14.46
N LEU A 64 -13.01 9.51 -15.60
CA LEU A 64 -12.07 8.75 -16.42
C LEU A 64 -10.65 8.86 -15.86
N GLY A 65 -9.98 7.72 -15.78
CA GLY A 65 -8.55 7.69 -15.50
C GLY A 65 -7.72 8.00 -16.75
N SER A 66 -6.39 7.97 -16.60
CA SER A 66 -5.47 8.26 -17.70
C SER A 66 -5.62 7.32 -18.91
N GLU A 67 -5.86 6.02 -18.68
CA GLU A 67 -6.12 5.06 -19.76
C GLU A 67 -7.54 5.18 -20.31
N GLY A 68 -8.49 5.66 -19.49
CA GLY A 68 -9.86 5.96 -19.92
C GLY A 68 -9.88 7.08 -20.97
N ASN A 69 -9.16 8.17 -20.69
CA ASN A 69 -9.02 9.28 -21.64
C ASN A 69 -8.34 8.84 -22.94
N LYS A 70 -7.25 8.06 -22.87
CA LYS A 70 -6.62 7.47 -24.06
C LYS A 70 -7.57 6.57 -24.85
N SER A 71 -8.44 5.82 -24.16
CA SER A 71 -9.43 4.95 -24.80
C SER A 71 -10.51 5.73 -25.55
N ILE A 72 -10.75 6.99 -25.19
CA ILE A 72 -11.65 7.88 -25.94
C ILE A 72 -10.95 8.42 -27.19
N GLU A 73 -9.67 8.77 -27.09
CA GLU A 73 -8.90 9.32 -28.21
C GLU A 73 -8.55 8.26 -29.27
N ILE A 74 -8.03 7.11 -28.84
CA ILE A 74 -7.48 6.06 -29.71
C ILE A 74 -8.47 4.90 -29.91
N GLY A 75 -9.52 4.85 -29.08
CA GLY A 75 -10.51 3.77 -29.05
C GLY A 75 -10.15 2.69 -28.02
N LEU A 76 -11.19 2.03 -27.48
CA LEU A 76 -11.04 0.90 -26.56
C LEU A 76 -10.18 -0.20 -27.17
N LEU A 77 -9.34 -0.83 -26.36
CA LEU A 77 -8.45 -1.91 -26.79
C LEU A 77 -9.22 -3.06 -27.46
N GLU A 78 -10.33 -3.50 -26.86
CA GLU A 78 -11.17 -4.54 -27.46
C GLU A 78 -11.78 -4.12 -28.80
N LEU A 79 -12.15 -2.84 -28.98
CA LEU A 79 -12.68 -2.33 -30.24
C LEU A 79 -11.60 -2.33 -31.32
N ARG A 80 -10.40 -1.85 -31.00
CA ARG A 80 -9.27 -1.82 -31.92
C ARG A 80 -8.89 -3.22 -32.40
N LEU A 81 -8.76 -4.17 -31.46
CA LEU A 81 -8.42 -5.56 -31.77
C LEU A 81 -9.53 -6.25 -32.55
N TRP A 82 -10.79 -6.02 -32.19
CA TRP A 82 -11.93 -6.63 -32.88
C TRP A 82 -12.06 -6.10 -34.32
N ASN A 83 -11.92 -4.80 -34.54
CA ASN A 83 -11.91 -4.22 -35.89
C ASN A 83 -10.76 -4.75 -36.75
N TYR A 84 -9.57 -4.94 -36.15
CA TYR A 84 -8.45 -5.58 -36.85
C TYR A 84 -8.79 -7.02 -37.25
N LEU A 85 -9.33 -7.83 -36.35
CA LEU A 85 -9.73 -9.21 -36.66
C LEU A 85 -10.83 -9.29 -37.72
N LEU A 86 -11.79 -8.35 -37.72
CA LEU A 86 -12.83 -8.25 -38.74
C LEU A 86 -12.28 -7.85 -40.12
N SER A 87 -11.17 -7.11 -40.17
CA SER A 87 -10.51 -6.74 -41.43
C SER A 87 -9.80 -7.92 -42.12
N LEU A 88 -9.51 -8.97 -41.36
CA LEU A 88 -8.87 -10.19 -41.85
C LEU A 88 -9.91 -11.22 -42.28
N LYS A 89 -9.51 -12.10 -43.21
CA LYS A 89 -10.29 -13.30 -43.53
C LYS A 89 -10.32 -14.23 -42.31
N ASN A 90 -11.38 -15.02 -42.17
CA ASN A 90 -11.56 -15.90 -41.01
C ASN A 90 -10.35 -16.83 -40.76
N GLU A 91 -9.74 -17.35 -41.82
CA GLU A 91 -8.55 -18.21 -41.77
C GLU A 91 -7.29 -17.49 -41.25
N ASP A 92 -7.25 -16.16 -41.41
CA ASP A 92 -6.12 -15.31 -41.05
C ASP A 92 -6.27 -14.66 -39.67
N ARG A 93 -7.39 -14.88 -38.96
CA ARG A 93 -7.63 -14.41 -37.58
C ARG A 93 -6.81 -15.22 -36.58
N THR A 94 -5.48 -15.20 -36.70
CA THR A 94 -4.57 -16.00 -35.87
C THR A 94 -3.85 -15.16 -34.84
N MET A 95 -3.43 -15.79 -33.74
CA MET A 95 -2.57 -15.14 -32.74
C MET A 95 -1.25 -14.62 -33.36
N LYS A 96 -0.73 -15.31 -34.39
CA LYS A 96 0.49 -14.91 -35.10
C LYS A 96 0.31 -13.58 -35.83
N ASN A 97 -0.81 -13.40 -36.53
CA ASN A 97 -1.10 -12.16 -37.24
C ASN A 97 -1.38 -11.01 -36.26
N LEU A 98 -2.03 -11.30 -35.12
CA LEU A 98 -2.24 -10.32 -34.06
C LEU A 98 -0.91 -9.84 -33.45
N ILE A 99 0.07 -10.72 -33.24
CA ILE A 99 1.39 -10.34 -32.70
C ILE A 99 2.24 -9.58 -33.72
N ASN A 100 2.03 -9.81 -35.02
CA ASN A 100 2.75 -9.14 -36.11
C ASN A 100 2.11 -7.81 -36.55
N SER A 101 1.07 -7.37 -35.86
CA SER A 101 0.36 -6.13 -36.15
C SER A 101 0.92 -4.95 -35.34
N ASP A 102 0.34 -3.76 -35.52
CA ASP A 102 0.76 -2.52 -34.85
C ASP A 102 0.45 -2.46 -33.34
N PHE A 103 -0.03 -3.56 -32.73
CA PHE A 103 -0.31 -3.64 -31.29
C PHE A 103 0.93 -4.04 -30.50
N GLU A 104 1.13 -3.41 -29.35
CA GLU A 104 2.24 -3.77 -28.48
C GLU A 104 2.01 -5.11 -27.74
N ARG A 105 3.09 -5.78 -27.33
CA ARG A 105 3.00 -7.07 -26.62
C ARG A 105 2.22 -6.97 -25.30
N TYR A 106 2.26 -5.81 -24.65
CA TYR A 106 1.49 -5.58 -23.42
C TYR A 106 0.00 -5.29 -23.68
N GLU A 107 -0.40 -4.97 -24.92
CA GLU A 107 -1.80 -4.75 -25.32
C GLU A 107 -2.46 -6.05 -25.78
N THR A 108 -1.74 -6.85 -26.58
CA THR A 108 -2.27 -8.09 -27.19
C THR A 108 -2.67 -9.13 -26.15
N GLY A 109 -1.86 -9.36 -25.11
CA GLY A 109 -2.17 -10.33 -24.05
C GLY A 109 -3.48 -10.03 -23.30
N PRO A 110 -3.61 -8.85 -22.65
CA PRO A 110 -4.86 -8.44 -22.00
C PRO A 110 -6.04 -8.38 -22.96
N GLY A 111 -5.83 -7.87 -24.17
CA GLY A 111 -6.84 -7.76 -25.22
C GLY A 111 -7.50 -9.08 -25.58
N VAL A 112 -6.71 -10.14 -25.77
CA VAL A 112 -7.22 -11.50 -26.01
C VAL A 112 -8.06 -12.02 -24.84
N GLY A 113 -7.64 -11.74 -23.59
CA GLY A 113 -8.41 -12.09 -22.40
C GLY A 113 -9.80 -11.43 -22.38
N ILE A 114 -9.88 -10.17 -22.81
CA ILE A 114 -11.15 -9.42 -22.87
C ILE A 114 -12.06 -9.96 -23.97
N LEU A 115 -11.51 -10.24 -25.16
CA LEU A 115 -12.24 -10.84 -26.28
C LEU A 115 -12.79 -12.22 -25.90
N LYS A 116 -12.02 -13.03 -25.17
CA LYS A 116 -12.50 -14.31 -24.63
C LYS A 116 -13.68 -14.12 -23.68
N GLY A 117 -13.64 -13.11 -22.82
CA GLY A 117 -14.76 -12.73 -21.96
C GLY A 117 -16.01 -12.22 -22.71
N LEU A 118 -15.87 -11.81 -23.97
CA LEU A 118 -16.97 -11.36 -24.82
C LEU A 118 -17.63 -12.48 -25.63
N GLY A 119 -17.00 -13.66 -25.68
CA GLY A 119 -17.48 -14.84 -26.41
C GLY A 119 -16.61 -15.26 -27.59
N VAL A 120 -15.40 -14.71 -27.72
CA VAL A 120 -14.42 -15.12 -28.75
C VAL A 120 -13.64 -16.34 -28.25
N ASN A 121 -13.71 -17.46 -28.96
CA ASN A 121 -12.95 -18.66 -28.67
C ASN A 121 -11.70 -18.72 -29.55
N ILE A 122 -10.74 -19.56 -29.14
CA ILE A 122 -9.53 -19.84 -29.92
C ILE A 122 -9.53 -21.34 -30.20
N GLU A 123 -9.76 -21.70 -31.45
CA GLU A 123 -9.74 -23.08 -31.95
C GLU A 123 -8.60 -23.21 -32.96
N ASP A 124 -7.67 -24.13 -32.72
CA ASP A 124 -6.47 -24.34 -33.56
C ASP A 124 -5.65 -23.06 -33.85
N GLY A 125 -5.67 -22.11 -32.91
CA GLY A 125 -4.95 -20.84 -33.02
C GLY A 125 -5.67 -19.75 -33.82
N ILE A 126 -6.92 -20.00 -34.23
CA ILE A 126 -7.81 -19.07 -34.94
C ILE A 126 -8.88 -18.56 -33.97
N PHE A 127 -9.14 -17.25 -33.99
CA PHE A 127 -10.23 -16.63 -33.24
C PHE A 127 -11.58 -16.91 -33.91
N THR A 128 -12.43 -17.72 -33.26
CA THR A 128 -13.76 -18.09 -33.74
C THR A 128 -14.85 -17.56 -32.82
N THR A 129 -15.98 -17.18 -33.40
CA THR A 129 -17.13 -16.61 -32.71
C THR A 129 -18.41 -17.18 -33.31
N PRO A 130 -19.41 -17.57 -32.48
CA PRO A 130 -20.70 -18.01 -32.99
C PRO A 130 -21.48 -16.90 -33.71
N ASP A 131 -21.27 -15.64 -33.29
CA ASP A 131 -21.91 -14.46 -33.85
C ASP A 131 -21.02 -13.21 -33.68
N ASP A 132 -20.47 -12.72 -34.79
CA ASP A 132 -19.63 -11.52 -34.84
C ASP A 132 -20.43 -10.25 -34.49
N SER A 133 -21.74 -10.23 -34.77
CA SER A 133 -22.61 -9.06 -34.55
C SER A 133 -22.88 -8.86 -33.06
N LEU A 134 -23.05 -9.95 -32.31
CA LEU A 134 -23.26 -9.91 -30.87
C LEU A 134 -22.03 -9.39 -30.11
N VAL A 135 -20.84 -9.81 -30.52
CA VAL A 135 -19.57 -9.30 -29.95
C VAL A 135 -19.42 -7.80 -30.25
N THR A 136 -19.72 -7.39 -31.48
CA THR A 136 -19.67 -5.98 -31.89
C THR A 136 -20.65 -5.13 -31.08
N SER A 137 -21.89 -5.60 -30.86
CA SER A 137 -22.88 -4.89 -30.03
C SER A 137 -22.38 -4.67 -28.59
N LYS A 138 -21.85 -5.72 -27.95
CA LYS A 138 -21.33 -5.61 -26.57
C LYS A 138 -20.15 -4.65 -26.46
N ILE A 139 -19.29 -4.59 -27.47
CA ILE A 139 -18.18 -3.64 -27.50
C ILE A 139 -18.73 -2.21 -27.67
N ASN A 140 -19.72 -2.01 -28.53
CA ASN A 140 -20.36 -0.70 -28.71
C ASN A 140 -21.05 -0.21 -27.42
N ASP A 141 -21.72 -1.10 -26.68
CA ASP A 141 -22.31 -0.76 -25.38
C ASP A 141 -21.25 -0.25 -24.38
N ARG A 142 -20.07 -0.87 -24.38
CA ARG A 142 -18.91 -0.46 -23.56
C ARG A 142 -18.35 0.90 -23.97
N VAL A 143 -18.27 1.18 -25.28
CA VAL A 143 -17.84 2.49 -25.80
C VAL A 143 -18.85 3.57 -25.40
N LEU A 144 -20.14 3.29 -25.56
CA LEU A 144 -21.21 4.22 -25.15
C LEU A 144 -21.15 4.50 -23.65
N PHE A 145 -20.86 3.50 -22.82
CA PHE A 145 -20.68 3.68 -21.39
C PHE A 145 -19.53 4.63 -21.04
N LEU A 146 -18.34 4.46 -21.64
CA LEU A 146 -17.21 5.37 -21.40
C LEU A 146 -17.49 6.80 -21.90
N ASN A 147 -18.16 6.93 -23.05
CA ASN A 147 -18.53 8.24 -23.58
C ASN A 147 -19.54 8.97 -22.69
N LYS A 148 -20.47 8.24 -22.05
CA LYS A 148 -21.40 8.81 -21.06
C LYS A 148 -20.65 9.36 -19.84
N ILE A 149 -19.65 8.64 -19.34
CA ILE A 149 -18.80 9.12 -18.23
C ILE A 149 -18.02 10.39 -18.61
N ASN A 150 -17.61 10.53 -19.87
CA ASN A 150 -16.86 11.71 -20.34
C ASN A 150 -17.73 12.96 -20.46
N GLN A 151 -18.99 12.80 -20.90
CA GLN A 151 -19.87 13.91 -21.25
C GLN A 151 -20.65 14.45 -20.05
N GLU A 152 -20.93 13.61 -19.06
CA GLU A 152 -21.71 13.98 -17.89
C GLU A 152 -20.95 13.55 -16.63
N ASN A 153 -20.74 14.48 -15.69
CA ASN A 153 -20.31 14.17 -14.31
C ASN A 153 -21.47 13.41 -13.62
N LEU A 154 -21.65 12.14 -13.97
CA LEU A 154 -22.79 11.34 -13.54
C LEU A 154 -22.58 10.79 -12.13
N ASN A 155 -23.63 10.92 -11.32
CA ASN A 155 -23.74 10.20 -10.06
C ASN A 155 -23.89 8.70 -10.33
N SER A 156 -23.26 7.86 -9.51
CA SER A 156 -23.28 6.39 -9.64
C SER A 156 -24.67 5.72 -9.69
N GLY A 157 -25.74 6.42 -9.32
CA GLY A 157 -27.11 5.91 -9.29
C GLY A 157 -27.71 5.56 -10.66
N ASP A 158 -27.26 6.23 -11.72
CA ASP A 158 -27.81 6.09 -13.07
C ASP A 158 -26.97 5.17 -13.99
N LEU A 159 -25.90 4.57 -13.46
CA LEU A 159 -24.93 3.80 -14.21
C LEU A 159 -25.04 2.29 -13.94
N ASP A 160 -24.80 1.49 -14.97
CA ASP A 160 -24.83 0.02 -14.85
C ASP A 160 -23.70 -0.48 -13.94
N LYS A 161 -24.07 -1.06 -12.80
CA LYS A 161 -23.16 -1.63 -11.80
C LYS A 161 -22.22 -2.67 -12.37
N ASN A 162 -22.65 -3.45 -13.37
CA ASN A 162 -21.82 -4.46 -14.01
C ASN A 162 -20.72 -3.82 -14.88
N MET A 163 -21.05 -2.71 -15.56
CA MET A 163 -20.08 -1.95 -16.34
C MET A 163 -19.06 -1.25 -15.44
N ILE A 164 -19.50 -0.65 -14.32
CA ILE A 164 -18.59 -0.04 -13.33
C ILE A 164 -17.60 -1.10 -12.81
N LYS A 165 -18.09 -2.29 -12.43
CA LYS A 165 -17.22 -3.38 -11.96
C LYS A 165 -16.24 -3.85 -13.04
N HIS A 166 -16.69 -3.93 -14.29
CA HIS A 166 -15.84 -4.30 -15.40
C HIS A 166 -14.69 -3.29 -15.61
N PHE A 167 -15.01 -2.00 -15.70
CA PHE A 167 -13.99 -0.98 -15.97
C PHE A 167 -13.09 -0.68 -14.76
N SER A 168 -13.60 -0.77 -13.52
CA SER A 168 -12.78 -0.60 -12.31
C SER A 168 -11.73 -1.70 -12.13
N SER A 169 -11.98 -2.91 -12.64
CA SER A 169 -10.99 -4.01 -12.61
C SER A 169 -9.78 -3.76 -13.51
N ARG A 170 -9.88 -2.79 -14.43
CA ARG A 170 -8.87 -2.47 -15.43
C ARG A 170 -8.12 -1.22 -14.98
N LYS A 171 -6.79 -1.36 -14.87
CA LYS A 171 -5.92 -0.33 -14.31
C LYS A 171 -6.12 1.02 -15.04
N ASN A 172 -6.41 2.06 -14.26
CA ASN A 172 -6.52 3.46 -14.70
C ASN A 172 -7.56 3.76 -15.80
N LEU A 173 -8.56 2.90 -16.03
CA LEU A 173 -9.66 3.20 -16.97
C LEU A 173 -10.70 4.14 -16.36
N ILE A 174 -11.18 3.83 -15.17
CA ILE A 174 -12.09 4.70 -14.41
C ILE A 174 -11.50 4.96 -13.03
N GLN A 175 -11.78 6.13 -12.50
CA GLN A 175 -11.46 6.55 -11.15
C GLN A 175 -12.77 6.77 -10.41
N ILE A 176 -12.90 6.14 -9.25
CA ILE A 176 -14.09 6.23 -8.40
C ILE A 176 -13.68 7.05 -7.19
N GLU A 177 -14.23 8.26 -7.08
CA GLU A 177 -14.02 9.14 -5.95
C GLU A 177 -15.28 9.17 -5.09
N GLU A 178 -15.17 8.65 -3.88
CA GLU A 178 -16.24 8.74 -2.88
C GLU A 178 -16.01 9.98 -2.04
N SER A 179 -16.98 10.89 -2.08
CA SER A 179 -17.01 12.07 -1.23
C SER A 179 -18.14 11.93 -0.21
N ILE A 180 -17.79 12.02 1.08
CA ILE A 180 -18.75 11.92 2.17
C ILE A 180 -19.15 13.34 2.57
N HIS A 181 -20.42 13.68 2.33
CA HIS A 181 -21.01 14.94 2.78
C HIS A 181 -21.73 14.68 4.09
N ARG A 182 -21.34 15.39 5.14
CA ARG A 182 -21.93 15.27 6.49
C ARG A 182 -22.73 16.52 6.81
N ASN A 183 -23.92 16.32 7.38
CA ASN A 183 -24.67 17.39 8.02
C ASN A 183 -24.88 17.06 9.51
N TRP A 184 -24.89 18.12 10.33
CA TRP A 184 -25.09 18.02 11.77
C TRP A 184 -26.35 18.76 12.17
N LYS A 185 -27.22 18.12 12.93
CA LYS A 185 -28.44 18.74 13.49
C LYS A 185 -28.48 18.54 15.00
N LEU A 186 -28.92 19.56 15.73
CA LEU A 186 -29.12 19.45 17.17
C LEU A 186 -30.28 18.51 17.50
N THR A 187 -30.10 17.72 18.55
CA THR A 187 -31.19 16.97 19.20
C THR A 187 -31.84 17.84 20.27
N ASP A 188 -33.00 17.43 20.79
CA ASP A 188 -33.65 18.07 21.94
C ASP A 188 -32.72 18.17 23.17
N LYS A 189 -31.83 17.18 23.35
CA LYS A 189 -30.84 17.16 24.43
C LYS A 189 -29.73 18.17 24.19
N GLY A 190 -29.26 18.32 22.95
CA GLY A 190 -28.27 19.32 22.55
C GLY A 190 -28.82 20.74 22.64
N ALA A 191 -30.05 20.96 22.18
CA ALA A 191 -30.71 22.27 22.18
C ALA A 191 -30.98 22.82 23.59
N LYS A 192 -31.13 21.94 24.59
CA LYS A 192 -31.33 22.31 26.01
C LYS A 192 -30.02 22.39 26.81
N TYR A 193 -28.87 22.26 26.14
CA TYR A 193 -27.59 22.31 26.84
C TYR A 193 -27.29 23.73 27.33
N ASP A 194 -26.71 23.82 28.53
CA ASP A 194 -26.39 25.09 29.18
C ASP A 194 -25.19 25.76 28.49
N ILE A 195 -25.44 26.91 27.85
CA ILE A 195 -24.43 27.66 27.09
C ILE A 195 -23.27 28.15 27.97
N THR A 196 -23.51 28.36 29.27
CA THR A 196 -22.47 28.83 30.21
C THR A 196 -21.38 27.80 30.47
N ARG A 197 -21.60 26.54 30.09
CA ARG A 197 -20.61 25.44 30.20
C ARG A 197 -19.80 25.22 28.93
N LEU A 198 -20.05 26.02 27.89
CA LEU A 198 -19.43 25.92 26.57
C LEU A 198 -18.29 26.92 26.35
N ASP A 199 -17.81 27.55 27.43
CA ASP A 199 -16.63 28.39 27.33
C ASP A 199 -15.37 27.53 27.14
N VAL A 200 -14.51 28.00 26.24
CA VAL A 200 -13.23 27.37 25.93
C VAL A 200 -12.35 27.43 27.17
N ILE A 201 -11.82 26.28 27.58
CA ILE A 201 -10.87 26.21 28.69
C ILE A 201 -9.47 26.12 28.10
N GLU A 202 -8.65 27.12 28.37
CA GLU A 202 -7.24 27.05 28.01
C GLU A 202 -6.54 25.99 28.89
N LEU A 203 -5.97 24.96 28.24
CA LEU A 203 -5.25 23.88 28.91
C LEU A 203 -3.77 23.97 28.54
N ILE A 204 -2.91 24.01 29.55
CA ILE A 204 -1.47 24.06 29.35
C ILE A 204 -0.96 22.65 29.07
N GLY A 205 -0.37 22.46 27.90
CA GLY A 205 0.21 21.17 27.47
C GLY A 205 1.62 20.91 27.97
N ALA A 206 2.42 21.98 28.12
CA ALA A 206 3.78 21.90 28.65
C ALA A 206 4.07 23.12 29.52
N ILE A 207 4.76 22.89 30.63
CA ILE A 207 5.25 23.95 31.51
C ILE A 207 6.45 24.60 30.81
N THR A 208 6.39 25.92 30.58
CA THR A 208 7.51 26.67 30.01
C THR A 208 8.29 27.41 31.11
N PRO A 209 9.57 27.76 30.87
CA PRO A 209 10.36 28.53 31.82
C PRO A 209 9.70 29.87 32.21
N GLU A 210 9.03 30.54 31.27
CA GLU A 210 8.36 31.82 31.49
C GLU A 210 7.16 31.66 32.43
N LEU A 211 6.40 30.56 32.28
CA LEU A 211 5.31 30.21 33.18
C LEU A 211 5.81 29.93 34.60
N LEU A 212 6.98 29.30 34.75
CA LEU A 212 7.61 29.01 36.04
C LEU A 212 8.21 30.25 36.72
N GLN A 213 8.65 31.23 35.93
CA GLN A 213 9.13 32.52 36.46
C GLN A 213 7.97 33.36 37.02
N GLY A 214 6.76 33.20 36.48
CA GLY A 214 5.54 33.73 37.05
C GLY A 214 4.92 32.82 38.12
N ASP A 215 3.97 33.36 38.88
CA ASP A 215 3.09 32.58 39.77
C ASP A 215 1.76 32.20 39.10
N SER A 216 1.58 32.54 37.82
CA SER A 216 0.35 32.34 37.04
C SER A 216 -0.03 30.86 36.86
N TRP A 217 0.97 29.98 36.78
CA TRP A 217 0.77 28.53 36.61
C TRP A 217 -0.03 27.89 37.75
N LYS A 218 -0.05 28.49 38.95
CA LYS A 218 -0.81 27.99 40.12
C LYS A 218 -2.33 27.96 39.89
N ASN A 219 -2.84 28.88 39.07
CA ASN A 219 -4.28 29.02 38.80
C ASN A 219 -4.68 28.47 37.42
N MET A 220 -3.74 27.86 36.69
CA MET A 220 -3.97 27.34 35.35
C MET A 220 -4.38 25.87 35.38
N LYS A 221 -5.13 25.43 34.36
CA LYS A 221 -5.52 24.03 34.20
C LYS A 221 -4.54 23.36 33.24
N PHE A 222 -4.02 22.20 33.65
CA PHE A 222 -3.09 21.42 32.84
C PHE A 222 -3.83 20.35 32.05
N LYS A 223 -3.37 20.10 30.82
CA LYS A 223 -3.84 18.96 30.05
C LYS A 223 -3.38 17.66 30.75
N PRO A 224 -4.28 16.71 31.05
CA PRO A 224 -3.88 15.43 31.63
C PRO A 224 -2.88 14.70 30.72
N PHE A 225 -1.81 14.17 31.30
CA PHE A 225 -0.82 13.38 30.58
C PHE A 225 -1.28 11.93 30.48
N ASP A 226 -1.37 11.40 29.26
CA ASP A 226 -1.71 9.99 29.03
C ASP A 226 -0.46 9.12 29.16
N VAL A 227 -0.39 8.39 30.27
CA VAL A 227 0.72 7.46 30.56
C VAL A 227 0.75 6.23 29.66
N ASN A 228 -0.33 5.95 28.92
CA ASN A 228 -0.41 4.82 27.99
C ASN A 228 -0.04 5.21 26.56
N ALA A 229 0.13 6.50 26.28
CA ALA A 229 0.46 6.97 24.94
C ALA A 229 1.86 6.47 24.53
N PRO A 230 2.06 6.10 23.25
CA PRO A 230 3.38 5.75 22.74
C PRO A 230 4.38 6.89 22.96
N ALA A 231 5.41 6.63 23.75
CA ALA A 231 6.51 7.56 23.94
C ALA A 231 7.57 7.34 22.85
N PRO A 232 8.21 8.41 22.34
CA PRO A 232 9.34 8.27 21.46
C PRO A 232 10.49 7.57 22.21
N THR A 233 10.90 6.40 21.72
CA THR A 233 12.10 5.72 22.23
C THR A 233 13.34 6.41 21.67
N PRO A 234 14.32 6.78 22.52
CA PRO A 234 15.56 7.37 22.03
C PRO A 234 16.27 6.42 21.06
N ALA A 235 16.70 6.94 19.91
CA ALA A 235 17.44 6.15 18.94
C ALA A 235 18.86 5.89 19.47
N GLY A 236 19.24 4.62 19.57
CA GLY A 236 20.58 4.18 19.96
C GLY A 236 21.17 3.19 18.94
N GLY A 237 22.50 3.08 18.90
CA GLY A 237 23.18 2.08 18.07
C GLY A 237 22.83 0.66 18.52
N ARG A 238 22.66 -0.27 17.56
CA ARG A 238 22.40 -1.68 17.81
C ARG A 238 23.48 -2.54 17.16
N PRO A 239 24.00 -3.58 17.83
CA PRO A 239 24.93 -4.51 17.20
C PRO A 239 24.22 -5.30 16.10
N HIS A 240 24.98 -5.77 15.11
CA HIS A 240 24.45 -6.66 14.09
C HIS A 240 23.98 -7.98 14.76
N PRO A 241 22.77 -8.49 14.46
CA PRO A 241 22.23 -9.67 15.12
C PRO A 241 23.15 -10.90 15.06
N MET A 242 23.82 -11.11 13.91
CA MET A 242 24.76 -12.23 13.76
C MET A 242 25.98 -12.10 14.68
N GLN A 243 26.50 -10.89 14.86
CA GLN A 243 27.65 -10.68 15.74
C GLN A 243 27.27 -10.90 17.20
N SER A 244 26.08 -10.45 17.61
CA SER A 244 25.56 -10.75 18.95
C SER A 244 25.40 -12.24 19.21
N LEU A 245 25.04 -13.02 18.19
CA LEU A 245 24.94 -14.47 18.28
C LEU A 245 26.32 -15.13 18.37
N ILE A 246 27.27 -14.71 17.53
CA ILE A 246 28.65 -15.21 17.55
C ILE A 246 29.27 -14.99 18.93
N GLU A 247 29.17 -13.78 19.50
CA GLU A 247 29.72 -13.48 20.83
C GLU A 247 29.06 -14.33 21.93
N ARG A 248 27.76 -14.59 21.83
CA ARG A 248 27.07 -15.46 22.78
C ARG A 248 27.55 -16.92 22.68
N ILE A 249 27.77 -17.44 21.47
CA ILE A 249 28.29 -18.80 21.30
C ILE A 249 29.72 -18.87 21.82
N ARG A 250 30.55 -17.87 21.47
CA ARG A 250 31.92 -17.73 21.93
C ARG A 250 32.01 -17.72 23.46
N SER A 251 31.17 -16.95 24.14
CA SER A 251 31.18 -16.90 25.62
C SER A 251 30.90 -18.27 26.24
N VAL A 252 29.94 -19.03 25.70
CA VAL A 252 29.61 -20.37 26.19
C VAL A 252 30.81 -21.32 26.08
N PHE A 253 31.52 -21.34 24.95
CA PHE A 253 32.70 -22.20 24.79
C PHE A 253 33.87 -21.79 25.70
N LEU A 254 34.10 -20.49 25.88
CA LEU A 254 35.13 -19.98 26.80
C LEU A 254 34.82 -20.35 28.25
N GLU A 255 33.55 -20.27 28.67
CA GLU A 255 33.09 -20.69 30.00
C GLU A 255 33.27 -22.20 30.25
N MET A 256 33.17 -23.02 29.19
CA MET A 256 33.46 -24.46 29.25
C MET A 256 34.97 -24.77 29.30
N GLY A 257 35.84 -23.77 29.20
CA GLY A 257 37.29 -23.93 29.23
C GLY A 257 37.93 -24.21 27.88
N PHE A 258 37.21 -24.04 26.76
CA PHE A 258 37.81 -24.12 25.44
C PHE A 258 38.63 -22.85 25.14
N SER A 259 39.70 -23.01 24.36
CA SER A 259 40.47 -21.90 23.82
C SER A 259 40.04 -21.58 22.39
N GLU A 260 39.94 -20.31 22.07
CA GLU A 260 39.66 -19.83 20.72
C GLU A 260 40.91 -19.93 19.83
N ILE A 261 40.72 -20.36 18.58
CA ILE A 261 41.75 -20.34 17.54
C ILE A 261 41.30 -19.40 16.42
N GLU A 262 42.21 -18.60 15.91
CA GLU A 262 41.99 -17.74 14.75
C GLU A 262 42.67 -18.36 13.52
N GLY A 263 42.08 -18.16 12.35
CA GLY A 263 42.61 -18.66 11.09
C GLY A 263 42.27 -17.72 9.93
N ASP A 264 43.04 -17.84 8.86
CA ASP A 264 42.84 -17.05 7.65
C ASP A 264 41.62 -17.53 6.86
N TYR A 265 40.96 -16.62 6.15
CA TYR A 265 39.85 -16.93 5.24
C TYR A 265 40.27 -17.82 4.06
N VAL A 266 41.55 -17.73 3.66
CA VAL A 266 42.10 -18.52 2.57
C VAL A 266 42.91 -19.67 3.16
N GLN A 267 42.53 -20.90 2.82
CA GLN A 267 43.20 -22.10 3.28
C GLN A 267 43.69 -22.94 2.10
N SER A 268 44.80 -23.66 2.28
CA SER A 268 45.25 -24.62 1.28
C SER A 268 44.26 -25.80 1.21
N ALA A 269 44.08 -26.38 0.02
CA ALA A 269 43.27 -27.59 -0.14
C ALA A 269 43.79 -28.75 0.74
N GLY A 270 45.09 -28.74 1.02
CA GLY A 270 45.74 -29.62 2.00
C GLY A 270 45.10 -29.54 3.38
N TRP A 271 45.09 -28.36 4.00
CA TRP A 271 44.53 -28.18 5.35
C TRP A 271 43.00 -28.28 5.37
N ASN A 272 42.31 -27.76 4.36
CA ASN A 272 40.85 -27.74 4.35
C ASN A 272 40.22 -29.10 4.01
N MET A 273 40.95 -30.00 3.35
CA MET A 273 40.38 -31.25 2.85
C MET A 273 41.30 -32.47 3.09
N ASP A 274 42.56 -32.45 2.66
CA ASP A 274 43.45 -33.62 2.76
C ASP A 274 43.73 -34.03 4.21
N ALA A 275 43.97 -33.03 5.07
CA ALA A 275 44.19 -33.20 6.51
C ALA A 275 42.97 -33.75 7.26
N LEU A 276 41.77 -33.55 6.72
CA LEU A 276 40.49 -34.04 7.25
C LEU A 276 40.08 -35.37 6.63
N PHE A 277 41.00 -36.02 5.89
CA PHE A 277 40.79 -37.31 5.23
C PHE A 277 39.65 -37.31 4.20
N ILE A 278 39.42 -36.17 3.54
CA ILE A 278 38.44 -36.06 2.45
C ILE A 278 39.13 -36.47 1.13
N PRO A 279 38.61 -37.43 0.34
CA PRO A 279 39.29 -37.91 -0.86
C PRO A 279 39.33 -36.87 -1.98
N GLN A 280 40.29 -37.00 -2.91
CA GLN A 280 40.46 -36.08 -4.05
C GLN A 280 39.25 -36.07 -5.01
N SER A 281 38.55 -37.19 -5.14
CA SER A 281 37.35 -37.33 -5.98
C SER A 281 36.08 -36.83 -5.31
N HIS A 282 36.15 -36.26 -4.10
CA HIS A 282 34.97 -35.84 -3.36
C HIS A 282 34.25 -34.67 -4.05
N PRO A 283 32.91 -34.71 -4.25
CA PRO A 283 32.16 -33.66 -4.94
C PRO A 283 32.36 -32.25 -4.36
N ALA A 284 32.54 -32.14 -3.04
CA ALA A 284 32.79 -30.86 -2.38
C ALA A 284 34.07 -30.12 -2.87
N ARG A 285 35.00 -30.82 -3.55
CA ARG A 285 36.19 -30.21 -4.18
C ARG A 285 35.91 -29.63 -5.57
N THR A 286 34.69 -29.74 -6.07
CA THR A 286 34.34 -29.16 -7.37
C THR A 286 34.22 -27.63 -7.27
N MET A 287 34.43 -26.94 -8.39
CA MET A 287 34.32 -25.47 -8.45
C MET A 287 32.91 -24.93 -8.14
N GLN A 288 31.89 -25.79 -8.14
CA GLN A 288 30.53 -25.40 -7.79
C GLN A 288 30.35 -25.24 -6.27
N ASP A 289 31.11 -26.02 -5.49
CA ASP A 289 30.97 -26.08 -4.03
C ASP A 289 32.10 -25.33 -3.29
N THR A 290 33.30 -25.27 -3.88
CA THR A 290 34.48 -24.61 -3.30
C THR A 290 35.03 -23.53 -4.22
N PHE A 291 35.23 -22.33 -3.67
CA PHE A 291 35.90 -21.23 -4.36
C PHE A 291 37.42 -21.43 -4.34
N TYR A 292 38.00 -21.82 -5.48
CA TYR A 292 39.44 -21.83 -5.68
C TYR A 292 39.93 -20.47 -6.16
N LEU A 293 41.08 -20.04 -5.65
CA LEU A 293 41.67 -18.75 -6.01
C LEU A 293 42.57 -18.88 -7.24
N SER A 294 42.52 -17.86 -8.09
CA SER A 294 43.47 -17.69 -9.20
C SER A 294 44.76 -17.00 -8.75
N ASN A 295 44.71 -16.21 -7.68
CA ASN A 295 45.88 -15.56 -7.08
C ASN A 295 45.66 -15.35 -5.56
N PRO A 296 46.48 -15.94 -4.69
CA PRO A 296 47.52 -16.93 -5.02
C PRO A 296 46.88 -18.24 -5.53
N ASP A 297 47.47 -18.83 -6.58
CA ASP A 297 47.04 -20.14 -7.11
C ASP A 297 47.53 -21.30 -6.22
N LYS A 298 48.62 -21.08 -5.47
CA LYS A 298 49.25 -22.05 -4.58
C LYS A 298 49.71 -21.39 -3.29
N ILE A 299 49.64 -22.15 -2.21
CA ILE A 299 50.14 -21.76 -0.90
C ILE A 299 51.20 -22.77 -0.50
N GLU A 300 52.30 -22.29 0.08
CA GLU A 300 53.37 -23.14 0.58
C GLU A 300 52.89 -23.92 1.81
N VAL A 301 53.06 -25.24 1.77
CA VAL A 301 52.77 -26.15 2.89
C VAL A 301 54.02 -26.98 3.13
N ASP A 302 54.38 -27.17 4.40
CA ASP A 302 55.53 -28.00 4.76
C ASP A 302 55.40 -29.40 4.17
N LYS A 303 56.44 -29.81 3.45
CA LYS A 303 56.52 -31.06 2.71
C LYS A 303 56.25 -32.28 3.58
N LYS A 304 56.59 -32.22 4.87
CA LYS A 304 56.27 -33.26 5.85
C LYS A 304 54.78 -33.61 5.88
N TYR A 305 53.89 -32.61 5.80
CA TYR A 305 52.45 -32.83 5.82
C TYR A 305 51.94 -33.34 4.48
N LEU A 306 52.48 -32.84 3.37
CA LEU A 306 52.12 -33.31 2.04
C LEU A 306 52.43 -34.81 1.87
N ASP A 307 53.64 -35.22 2.28
CA ASP A 307 54.05 -36.62 2.23
C ASP A 307 53.19 -37.50 3.16
N LEU A 308 52.84 -37.00 4.35
CA LEU A 308 51.97 -37.70 5.29
C LEU A 308 50.58 -37.92 4.70
N TRP A 309 49.96 -36.87 4.16
CA TRP A 309 48.61 -36.96 3.60
C TRP A 309 48.59 -37.87 2.37
N ALA A 310 49.55 -37.76 1.46
CA ALA A 310 49.64 -38.64 0.30
C ALA A 310 49.71 -40.11 0.72
N ASN A 311 50.60 -40.45 1.66
CA ASN A 311 50.75 -41.83 2.15
C ASN A 311 49.44 -42.37 2.76
N VAL A 312 48.74 -41.58 3.56
CA VAL A 312 47.49 -41.99 4.24
C VAL A 312 46.31 -42.16 3.27
N HIS A 313 46.29 -41.43 2.15
CA HIS A 313 45.22 -41.52 1.15
C HIS A 313 45.48 -42.61 0.10
N GLU A 314 46.73 -42.96 -0.17
CA GLU A 314 47.11 -43.94 -1.21
C GLU A 314 47.28 -45.39 -0.69
N HIS A 315 47.53 -45.57 0.61
CA HIS A 315 47.79 -46.88 1.24
C HIS A 315 46.83 -47.15 2.41
#